data_AF-A0A261A6P3-F1
#
_entry.id   AF-A0A261A6P3-F1
#
_cell.length_a   1.000
_cell.length_b   1.000
_cell.length_c   1.000
_cell.angle_alpha   90.00
_cell.angle_beta   90.00
_cell.angle_gamma   90.00
#
_symmetry.space_group_name_H-M   'P 1'
#
loop_
_entity.id
_entity.type
_entity.pdbx_description
1 polymer ?
#
loop_
_entity_poly.entity_id
_entity_poly.type
_entity_poly.pdbx_seq_one_letter_code
_entity_poly.pdbx_strand_id
1 'polypeptide(L)' 'MASGFIEIANKQGLSATLLPFGATLAKLTFPDKEGKNQDLVLGFDTIDGKSGGLETQIWKN' A
#
# COMPACT_ATOMS: atom_id res chain seq x y z
N MET A 1 -3.03 -19.98 -3.97
CA MET A 1 -3.92 -18.91 -3.48
C MET A 1 -3.05 -17.71 -3.16
N ALA A 2 -2.93 -16.73 -4.07
CA ALA A 2 -2.20 -15.50 -3.75
C ALA A 2 -3.06 -14.68 -2.78
N SER A 3 -2.60 -14.50 -1.54
CA SER A 3 -3.27 -13.66 -0.56
C SER A 3 -3.06 -12.20 -0.95
N GLY A 4 -4.08 -11.60 -1.59
CA GLY A 4 -4.10 -10.17 -1.91
C GLY A 4 -4.27 -9.31 -0.66
N PHE A 5 -4.35 -8.00 -0.86
CA PHE A 5 -4.62 -7.05 0.21
C PHE A 5 -6.00 -7.26 0.84
N ILE A 6 -6.08 -7.00 2.15
CA ILE A 6 -7.33 -6.99 2.92
C ILE A 6 -7.62 -5.55 3.30
N GLU A 7 -8.78 -5.04 2.90
CA GLU A 7 -9.22 -3.68 3.26
C GLU A 7 -10.27 -3.74 4.36
N ILE A 8 -10.10 -2.91 5.37
CA ILE A 8 -11.08 -2.70 6.45
C ILE A 8 -11.35 -1.19 6.57
N ALA A 9 -12.62 -0.83 6.73
CA ALA A 9 -13.03 0.56 6.88
C ALA A 9 -14.09 0.70 7.96
N ASN A 10 -14.07 1.83 8.67
CA ASN A 10 -15.12 2.20 9.60
C ASN A 10 -16.03 3.31 9.02
N LYS A 11 -17.17 3.53 9.66
CA LYS A 11 -18.13 4.57 9.25
C LYS A 11 -17.69 5.99 9.62
N GLN A 12 -16.55 6.14 10.28
CA GLN A 12 -16.03 7.41 10.81
C GLN A 12 -14.85 7.95 9.99
N GLY A 13 -14.57 7.36 8.81
CA GLY A 13 -13.56 7.86 7.87
C GLY A 13 -12.18 7.22 8.00
N LEU A 14 -11.99 6.23 8.88
CA LEU A 14 -10.76 5.45 8.95
C LEU A 14 -10.84 4.25 8.01
N SER A 15 -9.87 4.13 7.11
CA SER A 15 -9.68 2.98 6.23
C SER A 15 -8.25 2.45 6.37
N ALA A 16 -8.10 1.13 6.48
CA ALA A 16 -6.81 0.45 6.59
C ALA A 16 -6.71 -0.69 5.57
N THR A 17 -5.52 -0.83 4.98
CA THR A 17 -5.19 -1.93 4.08
C THR A 17 -4.09 -2.77 4.71
N LEU A 18 -4.33 -4.06 4.83
CA LEU A 18 -3.42 -5.03 5.42
C LEU A 18 -2.92 -6.02 4.37
N LEU A 19 -1.66 -6.38 4.48
CA LEU A 19 -1.07 -7.48 3.73
C LEU A 19 -0.93 -8.69 4.67
N PRO A 20 -1.55 -9.84 4.35
CA PRO A 20 -1.42 -11.05 5.17
C PRO A 20 0.04 -11.52 5.30
N PHE A 21 0.85 -11.25 4.27
CA PHE A 21 2.29 -11.48 4.30
C PHE A 21 2.97 -10.55 5.32
N GLY A 22 3.52 -11.16 6.37
CA GLY A 22 4.18 -10.43 7.46
C GLY A 22 3.24 -9.62 8.36
N ALA A 23 1.92 -9.77 8.23
CA ALA A 23 0.91 -8.96 8.94
C ALA A 23 1.16 -7.44 8.80
N THR A 24 1.54 -7.01 7.59
CA THR A 24 1.99 -5.64 7.33
C THR A 24 0.79 -4.71 7.18
N LEU A 25 0.77 -3.58 7.91
CA LEU A 25 -0.15 -2.49 7.66
C LEU A 25 0.38 -1.68 6.46
N ALA A 26 -0.24 -1.86 5.30
CA ALA A 26 0.22 -1.26 4.05
C ALA A 26 -0.29 0.17 3.85
N LYS A 27 -1.50 0.48 4.32
CA LYS A 27 -2.13 1.80 4.16
C LYS A 27 -3.02 2.13 5.36
N LEU A 28 -3.05 3.40 5.74
CA LEU A 28 -3.95 3.90 6.78
C LEU A 28 -4.42 5.31 6.42
N THR A 29 -5.65 5.41 5.94
CA THR A 29 -6.23 6.67 5.49
C THR A 29 -7.19 7.22 6.53
N PHE A 30 -7.06 8.52 6.82
CA PHE A 30 -7.97 9.25 7.70
C PHE A 30 -8.16 10.70 7.21
N PRO A 31 -9.36 11.30 7.38
CA PRO A 31 -9.58 12.70 7.06
C PRO A 31 -8.79 13.63 7.98
N ASP A 32 -8.14 14.62 7.39
CA ASP A 32 -7.55 15.73 8.11
C ASP A 32 -8.63 16.70 8.65
N LYS A 33 -8.19 17.80 9.27
CA LYS A 33 -9.09 18.81 9.84
C LYS A 33 -9.98 19.51 8.80
N GLU A 34 -9.61 19.46 7.52
CA GLU A 34 -10.39 20.00 6.41
C GLU A 34 -11.28 18.93 5.75
N GLY A 35 -11.27 17.69 6.26
CA GLY A 35 -12.01 16.56 5.71
C GLY A 35 -11.32 15.89 4.51
N LYS A 36 -10.07 16.21 4.21
CA LYS A 36 -9.32 15.58 3.13
C LYS A 36 -8.64 14.31 3.65
N ASN A 37 -8.92 13.20 3.00
CA ASN A 37 -8.31 11.91 3.34
C ASN A 37 -6.82 11.92 3.02
N GLN A 38 -5.99 11.63 4.02
CA GLN A 38 -4.54 11.46 3.85
C GLN A 38 -4.08 10.09 4.34
N ASP A 39 -3.07 9.55 3.67
CA ASP A 39 -2.38 8.34 4.11
C ASP A 39 -1.39 8.70 5.21
N LEU A 40 -1.52 8.05 6.36
CA LEU A 40 -0.79 8.37 7.58
C LEU A 40 0.43 7.47 7.79
N VAL A 41 0.61 6.44 6.96
CA VAL A 41 1.74 5.51 7.06
C VAL A 41 2.66 5.65 5.85
N LEU A 42 3.97 5.55 6.10
CA LEU A 42 4.98 5.41 5.05
C LEU A 42 4.95 3.95 4.57
N GLY A 43 3.95 3.63 3.75
CA GLY A 43 3.73 2.31 3.16
C GLY A 43 4.31 2.18 1.75
N PHE A 44 4.01 1.05 1.10
CA PHE A 44 4.33 0.80 -0.30
C PHE A 44 3.03 0.64 -1.09
N ASP A 45 2.84 1.39 -2.18
CA ASP A 45 1.67 1.24 -3.06
C ASP A 45 1.63 -0.11 -3.82
N THR A 46 2.76 -0.83 -3.87
CA THR A 46 2.87 -2.12 -4.54
C THR A 46 3.65 -3.14 -3.72
N ILE A 47 3.16 -4.39 -3.67
CA ILE A 47 3.89 -5.56 -3.14
C ILE A 47 5.09 -5.92 -4.04
N ASP A 48 5.12 -5.37 -5.26
CA ASP A 48 6.29 -5.38 -6.11
C ASP A 48 7.35 -4.48 -5.47
N GLY A 49 8.21 -5.07 -4.65
CA GLY A 49 9.47 -4.48 -4.22
C GLY A 49 10.38 -4.27 -5.42
N LYS A 50 10.01 -3.41 -6.35
CA LYS A 50 10.94 -2.81 -7.30
C LYS A 50 11.71 -1.75 -6.54
N SER A 51 12.74 -2.21 -5.85
CA SER A 51 14.01 -1.49 -5.82
C SER A 51 14.37 -1.17 -7.27
N GLY A 52 14.02 0.04 -7.70
CA GLY A 52 14.48 0.62 -8.94
C GLY A 52 16.00 0.69 -8.90
N GLY A 53 16.63 -0.22 -9.60
CA GLY A 53 18.07 -0.29 -9.78
C GLY A 53 18.38 -1.43 -10.73
N LEU A 54 18.54 -1.08 -12.01
CA LEU A 54 18.99 -1.92 -13.12
C LEU A 54 17.88 -2.71 -13.82
N GLU A 55 17.07 -1.92 -14.53
CA GLU A 55 16.60 -2.22 -15.88
C GLU A 55 17.49 -3.24 -16.61
N THR A 56 17.05 -4.48 -16.70
CA THR A 56 17.61 -5.49 -17.60
C THR A 56 17.11 -5.24 -19.03
N GLN A 57 17.46 -4.09 -19.62
CA GLN A 57 17.30 -3.77 -21.05
C GLN A 57 18.61 -4.05 -21.82
N ILE A 58 19.26 -5.18 -21.55
CA ILE A 58 20.40 -5.64 -22.36
C ILE A 58 20.21 -7.11 -22.72
N TRP A 59 19.32 -7.36 -23.69
CA TRP A 59 19.46 -8.40 -24.72
C TRP A 59 18.30 -8.30 -25.71
N LYS A 60 18.26 -7.17 -26.43
CA LYS A 60 17.60 -7.06 -27.74
C LYS A 60 18.65 -6.58 -28.74
N ASN A 61 19.58 -7.45 -29.06
CA ASN A 61 20.30 -7.42 -30.33
C ASN A 61 20.64 -8.84 -30.75
#